data_AF-D3RZX9-F1
#
_entry.id   AF-D3RZX9-F1
#
_cell.length_a   1.000
_cell.length_b   1.000
_cell.length_c   1.000
_cell.angle_alpha   90.00
_cell.angle_beta   90.00
_cell.angle_gamma   90.00
#
_symmetry.space_group_name_H-M   'P 1'
#
loop_
_entity.id
_entity.type
_entity.pdbx_description
1 polymer ?
#
loop_
_entity_poly.entity_id
_entity_poly.type
_entity_poly.pdbx_seq_one_letter_code
_entity_poly.pdbx_strand_id
1 'polypeptide(L)'
;MNEFLSQVEYFYTVIDSTKFSNWNKNLSELFVCVRVGESLIPVYVDLMSSEEEFIRGIPEGKGFVLADGAFDTKKALNELVWKGYLPIVKPTKRKTDGFGSKIRDLSFDRSIYRYRAVGEGVFGALSVEFGDRLKSRGRSDKTRILARNIVYCIKIALRWKYGLRKLLDTPLLSKTFLMLWCAKLNLVTGKST
;
A
#
# COMPACT_ATOMS: atom_id res chain seq x y z
N MET A 1 -4.70 -12.71 -12.42
CA MET A 1 -4.05 -11.82 -11.43
C MET A 1 -3.56 -12.55 -10.17
N ASN A 2 -3.89 -13.84 -9.96
CA ASN A 2 -3.60 -14.57 -8.72
C ASN A 2 -2.27 -15.35 -8.64
N GLU A 3 -1.61 -15.65 -9.77
CA GLU A 3 -0.45 -16.55 -9.75
C GLU A 3 0.83 -15.91 -9.18
N PHE A 4 0.99 -14.58 -9.34
CA PHE A 4 2.09 -13.87 -8.71
C PHE A 4 1.91 -13.76 -7.20
N LEU A 5 0.70 -13.41 -6.75
CA LEU A 5 0.41 -13.21 -5.33
C LEU A 5 0.44 -14.52 -4.53
N SER A 6 0.10 -15.66 -5.16
CA SER A 6 0.20 -16.98 -4.51
C SER A 6 1.64 -17.43 -4.28
N GLN A 7 2.61 -16.89 -5.02
CA GLN A 7 4.05 -17.20 -4.88
C GLN A 7 4.74 -16.31 -3.84
N VAL A 8 4.10 -15.22 -3.40
CA VAL A 8 4.69 -14.33 -2.40
C VAL A 8 4.60 -14.99 -1.04
N GLU A 9 5.75 -15.41 -0.50
CA GLU A 9 5.86 -15.79 0.91
C GLU A 9 5.97 -14.53 1.79
N TYR A 10 5.19 -14.51 2.86
CA TYR A 10 5.14 -13.40 3.82
C TYR A 10 4.79 -13.89 5.21
N PHE A 11 5.26 -13.16 6.22
CA PHE A 11 5.02 -13.45 7.63
C PHE A 11 3.69 -12.86 8.11
N TYR A 12 3.39 -11.63 7.69
CA TYR A 12 2.15 -10.92 8.03
C TYR A 12 1.84 -9.85 6.99
N THR A 13 0.68 -9.22 7.17
CA THR A 13 0.17 -8.15 6.30
C THR A 13 0.05 -6.87 7.08
N VAL A 14 0.40 -5.74 6.46
CA VAL A 14 0.14 -4.41 7.00
C VAL A 14 -0.80 -3.68 6.08
N ILE A 15 -1.82 -3.08 6.66
CA ILE A 15 -2.72 -2.15 5.99
C ILE A 15 -2.54 -0.80 6.66
N ASP A 16 -2.27 0.21 5.84
CA ASP A 16 -2.04 1.54 6.35
C ASP A 16 -2.39 2.60 5.31
N SER A 17 -2.57 3.83 5.76
CA SER A 17 -2.78 4.97 4.89
C SER A 17 -1.86 6.12 5.24
N THR A 18 -1.56 6.94 4.24
CA THR A 18 -0.89 8.22 4.48
C THR A 18 -1.48 9.30 3.60
N LYS A 19 -1.44 10.54 4.09
CA LYS A 19 -1.99 11.71 3.40
C LYS A 19 -0.88 12.48 2.73
N PHE A 20 -0.96 12.61 1.42
CA PHE A 20 -0.10 13.49 0.65
C PHE A 20 -0.80 14.81 0.42
N SER A 21 -0.14 15.91 0.79
CA SER A 21 -0.60 17.26 0.45
C SER A 21 -0.13 17.64 -0.95
N ASN A 22 -1.04 18.16 -1.76
CA ASN A 22 -0.64 18.83 -3.00
C ASN A 22 -0.28 20.30 -2.79
N TRP A 23 0.13 20.98 -3.85
CA TRP A 23 0.52 22.40 -3.80
C TRP A 23 -0.59 23.33 -3.28
N ASN A 24 -1.86 22.94 -3.50
CA ASN A 24 -3.06 23.65 -3.04
C ASN A 24 -3.47 23.24 -1.61
N LYS A 25 -2.64 22.46 -0.91
CA LYS A 25 -2.92 21.90 0.43
C LYS A 25 -4.12 20.96 0.48
N ASN A 26 -4.64 20.49 -0.67
CA ASN A 26 -5.61 19.41 -0.69
C ASN A 26 -4.90 18.11 -0.34
N LEU A 27 -5.51 17.36 0.58
CA LEU A 27 -5.00 16.06 1.02
C LEU A 27 -5.60 14.96 0.15
N SER A 28 -4.73 14.13 -0.44
CA SER A 28 -5.13 12.85 -1.03
C SER A 28 -4.59 11.74 -0.15
N GLU A 29 -5.48 10.89 0.32
CA GLU A 29 -5.13 9.73 1.13
C GLU A 29 -4.78 8.56 0.23
N LEU A 30 -3.61 7.98 0.46
CA LEU A 30 -3.11 6.79 -0.20
C LEU A 30 -3.19 5.63 0.78
N PHE A 31 -3.97 4.63 0.42
CA PHE A 31 -4.08 3.38 1.16
C PHE A 31 -3.19 2.33 0.52
N VAL A 32 -2.53 1.52 1.34
CA VAL A 32 -1.62 0.48 0.89
C VAL A 32 -1.82 -0.79 1.71
N CYS A 33 -1.86 -1.92 1.03
CA CYS A 33 -1.81 -3.25 1.61
C CYS A 33 -0.46 -3.87 1.23
N VAL A 34 0.34 -4.17 2.25
CA VAL A 34 1.72 -4.63 2.13
C VAL A 34 1.83 -6.03 2.70
N ARG A 35 2.41 -6.95 1.93
CA ARG A 35 2.92 -8.22 2.44
C ARG A 35 4.32 -8.01 3.00
N VAL A 36 4.50 -8.38 4.26
CA VAL A 36 5.79 -8.27 4.95
C VAL A 36 6.42 -9.64 5.06
N GLY A 37 7.46 -9.87 4.26
CA GLY A 37 8.35 -11.04 4.33
C GLY A 37 9.80 -10.58 4.47
N GLU A 38 10.71 -11.19 3.72
CA GLU A 38 12.08 -10.67 3.54
C GLU A 38 12.11 -9.29 2.85
N SER A 39 11.00 -8.89 2.24
CA SER A 39 10.81 -7.60 1.57
C SER A 39 9.40 -7.07 1.82
N LEU A 40 9.23 -5.76 1.69
CA LEU A 40 7.95 -5.07 1.80
C LEU A 40 7.32 -4.98 0.42
N ILE A 41 6.36 -5.86 0.13
CA ILE A 41 5.74 -5.96 -1.20
C ILE A 41 4.33 -5.37 -1.12
N PRO A 42 4.07 -4.18 -1.68
CA PRO A 42 2.72 -3.68 -1.81
C PRO A 42 1.96 -4.54 -2.82
N VAL A 43 0.85 -5.13 -2.38
CA VAL A 43 0.01 -6.03 -3.18
C VAL A 43 -1.30 -5.38 -3.60
N TYR A 44 -1.68 -4.28 -2.94
CA TYR A 44 -2.79 -3.44 -3.32
C TYR A 44 -2.53 -2.00 -2.88
N VAL A 45 -2.84 -1.05 -3.75
CA VAL A 45 -2.65 0.40 -3.53
C VAL A 45 -3.84 1.12 -4.11
N ASP A 46 -4.41 2.06 -3.35
CA ASP A 46 -5.57 2.79 -3.82
C ASP A 46 -5.64 4.22 -3.27
N LEU A 47 -6.28 5.10 -4.04
CA LEU A 47 -6.62 6.46 -3.64
C LEU A 47 -8.12 6.52 -3.32
N MET A 48 -8.50 5.92 -2.20
CA MET A 48 -9.89 5.83 -1.76
C MET A 48 -10.27 6.94 -0.79
N SER A 49 -11.58 7.15 -0.65
CA SER A 49 -12.15 8.03 0.37
C SER A 49 -12.50 7.32 1.67
N SER A 50 -12.50 5.99 1.69
CA SER A 50 -12.89 5.21 2.88
C SER A 50 -12.05 3.95 3.06
N GLU A 51 -11.82 3.62 4.33
CA GLU A 51 -11.14 2.41 4.80
C GLU A 51 -11.93 1.16 4.39
N GLU A 52 -13.26 1.21 4.47
CA GLU A 52 -14.11 0.06 4.15
C GLU A 52 -14.06 -0.31 2.67
N GLU A 53 -14.07 0.66 1.76
CA GLU A 53 -13.92 0.40 0.32
C GLU A 53 -12.53 -0.16 0.01
N PHE A 54 -11.50 0.40 0.66
CA PHE A 54 -10.14 -0.11 0.53
C PHE A 54 -10.05 -1.58 0.97
N ILE A 55 -10.60 -1.93 2.14
CA ILE A 55 -10.59 -3.32 2.65
C ILE A 55 -11.33 -4.27 1.70
N ARG A 56 -12.40 -3.86 1.02
CA ARG A 56 -13.07 -4.74 0.04
C ARG A 56 -12.16 -5.07 -1.15
N GLY A 57 -11.34 -4.10 -1.57
CA GLY A 57 -10.45 -4.22 -2.73
C GLY A 57 -9.19 -5.05 -2.48
N ILE A 58 -8.74 -5.19 -1.23
CA ILE A 58 -7.51 -5.95 -0.95
C ILE A 58 -7.67 -7.45 -1.31
N PRO A 59 -6.58 -8.11 -1.74
CA PRO A 59 -6.61 -9.55 -2.01
C PRO A 59 -6.84 -10.36 -0.73
N GLU A 60 -7.32 -11.60 -0.89
CA GLU A 60 -7.34 -12.61 0.17
C GLU A 60 -5.92 -12.91 0.66
N GLY A 61 -5.81 -13.40 1.90
CA GLY A 61 -4.53 -13.78 2.47
C GLY A 61 -4.68 -14.62 3.72
N LYS A 62 -3.60 -14.70 4.49
CA LYS A 62 -3.51 -15.55 5.68
C LYS A 62 -2.72 -14.88 6.80
N GLY A 63 -2.90 -15.41 8.01
CA GLY A 63 -2.16 -14.96 9.19
C GLY A 63 -2.55 -13.55 9.63
N PHE A 64 -1.65 -12.88 10.33
CA PHE A 64 -1.94 -11.58 10.92
C PHE A 64 -2.07 -10.47 9.88
N VAL A 65 -3.08 -9.62 10.04
CA VAL A 65 -3.20 -8.33 9.36
C VAL A 65 -3.18 -7.22 10.40
N LEU A 66 -2.22 -6.32 10.29
CA LEU A 66 -1.99 -5.23 11.23
C LEU A 66 -2.52 -3.94 10.62
N ALA A 67 -3.39 -3.24 11.33
CA ALA A 67 -3.94 -1.95 10.89
C ALA A 67 -4.18 -1.01 12.06
N ASP A 68 -4.29 0.29 11.77
CA ASP A 68 -4.55 1.31 12.76
C ASP A 68 -6.03 1.29 13.24
N GLY A 69 -6.39 2.21 14.14
CA GLY A 69 -7.75 2.26 14.67
C GLY A 69 -8.81 2.75 13.69
N ALA A 70 -8.45 3.37 12.55
CA ALA A 70 -9.42 3.78 11.54
C ALA A 70 -10.12 2.56 10.92
N PHE A 71 -9.45 1.41 10.88
CA PHE A 71 -10.01 0.14 10.38
C PHE A 71 -10.82 -0.63 11.43
N ASP A 72 -11.01 -0.09 12.65
CA ASP A 72 -11.79 -0.72 13.72
C ASP A 72 -13.31 -0.58 13.53
N THR A 73 -13.81 -0.92 12.34
CA THR A 73 -15.25 -0.89 12.02
C THR A 73 -15.79 -2.31 11.81
N LYS A 74 -17.09 -2.50 12.08
CA LYS A 74 -17.74 -3.82 11.94
C LYS A 74 -17.56 -4.39 10.54
N LYS A 75 -17.73 -3.55 9.51
CA LYS A 75 -17.61 -3.97 8.11
C LYS A 75 -16.17 -4.31 7.76
N ALA A 76 -15.21 -3.45 8.11
CA ALA A 76 -13.79 -3.71 7.83
C ALA A 76 -13.29 -4.99 8.52
N LEU A 77 -13.57 -5.15 9.81
CA LEU A 77 -13.14 -6.33 10.57
C LEU A 77 -13.77 -7.62 10.07
N ASN A 78 -15.07 -7.62 9.77
CA ASN A 78 -15.73 -8.79 9.21
C ASN A 78 -15.13 -9.17 7.85
N GLU A 79 -14.90 -8.19 6.98
CA GLU A 79 -14.32 -8.41 5.65
C GLU A 79 -12.88 -8.95 5.73
N LEU A 80 -12.07 -8.44 6.65
CA LEU A 80 -10.72 -8.96 6.90
C LEU A 80 -10.75 -10.44 7.29
N VAL A 81 -11.65 -10.82 8.20
CA VAL A 81 -11.78 -12.23 8.59
C VAL A 81 -12.30 -13.09 7.43
N TRP A 82 -13.30 -12.61 6.67
CA TRP A 82 -13.80 -13.31 5.48
C TRP A 82 -12.70 -13.57 4.45
N LYS A 83 -11.77 -12.64 4.29
CA LYS A 83 -10.60 -12.76 3.41
C LYS A 83 -9.47 -13.65 3.96
N GLY A 84 -9.68 -14.30 5.11
CA GLY A 84 -8.75 -15.27 5.70
C GLY A 84 -7.73 -14.69 6.68
N TYR A 85 -7.88 -13.42 7.08
CA TYR A 85 -6.93 -12.78 8.00
C TYR A 85 -7.32 -12.92 9.48
N LEU A 86 -6.29 -12.85 10.34
CA LEU A 86 -6.41 -12.63 11.77
C LEU A 86 -6.14 -11.15 12.09
N PRO A 87 -7.18 -10.34 12.37
CA PRO A 87 -7.03 -8.90 12.57
C PRO A 87 -6.31 -8.52 13.87
N ILE A 88 -5.17 -7.86 13.73
CA ILE A 88 -4.45 -7.13 14.80
C ILE A 88 -4.67 -5.63 14.57
N VAL A 89 -5.91 -5.20 14.74
CA VAL A 89 -6.36 -3.83 14.50
C VAL A 89 -6.50 -3.10 15.83
N LYS A 90 -5.87 -1.93 15.96
CA LYS A 90 -5.87 -1.17 17.22
C LYS A 90 -7.31 -0.86 17.69
N PRO A 91 -7.72 -1.31 18.89
CA PRO A 91 -9.04 -1.00 19.41
C PRO A 91 -9.23 0.50 19.63
N THR A 92 -10.39 0.99 19.21
CA THR A 92 -10.85 2.35 19.46
C THR A 92 -11.70 2.40 20.73
N LYS A 93 -11.98 3.62 21.22
CA LYS A 93 -12.82 3.81 22.42
C LYS A 93 -14.27 3.34 22.21
N ARG A 94 -14.73 3.27 20.96
CA ARG A 94 -16.07 2.82 20.62
C ARG A 94 -16.03 1.31 20.47
N LYS A 95 -16.86 0.59 21.23
CA LYS A 95 -16.96 -0.85 21.07
C LYS A 95 -17.62 -1.17 19.72
N THR A 96 -16.86 -1.82 18.87
CA THR A 96 -17.34 -2.35 17.60
C THR A 96 -17.96 -3.73 17.83
N ASP A 97 -19.19 -3.92 17.38
CA ASP A 97 -19.88 -5.22 17.42
C ASP A 97 -19.59 -6.04 16.14
N GLY A 98 -19.78 -7.35 16.20
CA GLY A 98 -19.59 -8.28 15.08
C GLY A 98 -18.70 -9.47 15.41
N PHE A 99 -18.69 -10.47 14.53
CA PHE A 99 -17.80 -11.63 14.70
C PHE A 99 -16.33 -11.22 14.45
N GLY A 100 -16.07 -10.31 13.50
CA GLY A 100 -14.73 -9.81 13.23
C GLY A 100 -14.13 -9.03 14.41
N SER A 101 -14.95 -8.27 15.15
CA SER A 101 -14.47 -7.57 16.35
C SER A 101 -14.17 -8.54 17.49
N LYS A 102 -14.97 -9.60 17.67
CA LYS A 102 -14.67 -10.67 18.63
C LYS A 102 -13.34 -11.36 18.32
N ILE A 103 -13.11 -11.70 17.04
CA ILE A 103 -11.85 -12.31 16.62
C ILE A 103 -10.69 -11.35 16.86
N ARG A 104 -10.82 -10.07 16.47
CA ARG A 104 -9.83 -9.04 16.76
C ARG A 104 -9.52 -8.99 18.25
N ASP A 105 -10.53 -8.89 19.11
CA ASP A 105 -10.35 -8.77 20.56
C ASP A 105 -9.61 -9.99 21.14
N LEU A 106 -9.85 -11.18 20.60
CA LEU A 106 -9.15 -12.42 20.98
C LEU A 106 -7.71 -12.47 20.45
N SER A 107 -7.47 -11.97 19.24
CA SER A 107 -6.14 -12.02 18.61
C SER A 107 -5.25 -10.84 18.95
N PHE A 108 -5.81 -9.73 19.46
CA PHE A 108 -5.07 -8.48 19.59
C PHE A 108 -3.97 -8.57 20.65
N ASP A 109 -2.73 -8.57 20.17
CA ASP A 109 -1.54 -8.45 20.99
C ASP A 109 -0.80 -7.15 20.65
N ARG A 110 -0.55 -6.33 21.67
CA ARG A 110 0.15 -5.04 21.51
C ARG A 110 1.61 -5.21 21.08
N SER A 111 2.27 -6.30 21.44
CA SER A 111 3.63 -6.63 21.01
C SER A 111 3.67 -6.93 19.51
N ILE A 112 2.70 -7.69 19.01
CA ILE A 112 2.55 -7.97 17.58
C ILE A 112 2.19 -6.69 16.82
N TYR A 113 1.26 -5.90 17.34
CA TYR A 113 0.84 -4.63 16.72
C TYR A 113 2.01 -3.66 16.44
N ARG A 114 3.07 -3.67 17.26
CA ARG A 114 4.25 -2.81 17.03
C ARG A 114 4.93 -3.06 15.69
N TYR A 115 4.84 -4.28 15.16
CA TYR A 115 5.41 -4.62 13.85
C TYR A 115 4.72 -3.91 12.68
N ARG A 116 3.58 -3.23 12.90
CA ARG A 116 2.94 -2.37 11.88
C ARG A 116 3.90 -1.31 11.35
N ALA A 117 4.76 -0.76 12.21
CA ALA A 117 5.76 0.25 11.85
C ALA A 117 6.75 -0.22 10.77
N VAL A 118 6.92 -1.54 10.58
CA VAL A 118 7.75 -2.09 9.50
C VAL A 118 7.10 -1.84 8.14
N GLY A 119 5.77 -1.99 8.04
CA GLY A 119 5.03 -1.73 6.80
C GLY A 119 5.01 -0.25 6.39
N GLU A 120 5.06 0.66 7.37
CA GLU A 120 5.19 2.11 7.13
C GLU A 120 6.47 2.48 6.36
N GLY A 121 7.48 1.61 6.36
CA GLY A 121 8.70 1.78 5.57
C GLY A 121 8.44 1.98 4.07
N VAL A 122 7.32 1.48 3.54
CA VAL A 122 6.89 1.73 2.15
C VAL A 122 6.66 3.23 1.92
N PHE A 123 6.01 3.93 2.85
CA PHE A 123 5.79 5.37 2.73
C PHE A 123 7.10 6.14 2.85
N GLY A 124 7.97 5.75 3.78
CA GLY A 124 9.31 6.33 3.90
C GLY A 124 10.12 6.19 2.60
N ALA A 125 10.07 5.03 1.96
CA ALA A 125 10.74 4.81 0.67
C ALA A 125 10.16 5.69 -0.45
N LEU A 126 8.83 5.81 -0.53
CA LEU A 126 8.17 6.70 -1.49
C LEU A 126 8.54 8.18 -1.27
N SER A 127 8.59 8.60 0.00
CA SER A 127 9.00 9.94 0.40
C SER A 127 10.45 10.25 0.05
N VAL A 128 11.37 9.33 0.33
CA VAL A 128 12.79 9.50 -0.02
C VAL A 128 12.99 9.53 -1.54
N GLU A 129 12.35 8.63 -2.27
CA GLU A 129 12.56 8.52 -3.72
C GLU A 129 11.91 9.67 -4.50
N PHE A 130 10.74 10.12 -4.09
CA PHE A 130 9.92 11.03 -4.88
C PHE A 130 9.63 12.38 -4.21
N GLY A 131 10.06 12.57 -2.96
CA GLY A 131 9.84 13.74 -2.13
C GLY A 131 8.43 13.81 -1.54
N ASP A 132 8.32 14.35 -0.32
CA ASP A 132 7.05 14.52 0.42
C ASP A 132 6.06 15.48 -0.24
N ARG A 133 6.56 16.42 -1.05
CA ARG A 133 5.75 17.47 -1.70
C ARG A 133 5.65 17.23 -3.20
N LEU A 134 4.41 17.04 -3.68
CA LEU A 134 4.10 17.05 -5.10
C LEU A 134 4.17 18.49 -5.63
N LYS A 135 5.28 18.82 -6.29
CA LYS A 135 5.51 20.13 -6.93
C LYS A 135 4.73 20.27 -8.27
N SER A 136 3.42 19.99 -8.31
CA SER A 136 2.58 20.21 -9.51
C SER A 136 1.51 21.25 -9.25
N ARG A 137 1.24 22.10 -10.25
CA ARG A 137 0.00 22.89 -10.36
C ARG A 137 -1.04 22.08 -11.15
N GLY A 138 -2.06 21.49 -10.52
CA GLY A 138 -3.29 21.01 -11.22
C GLY A 138 -3.72 19.55 -10.97
N ARG A 139 -4.68 19.05 -11.78
CA ARG A 139 -5.38 17.75 -11.66
C ARG A 139 -4.51 16.47 -11.75
N SER A 140 -3.20 16.58 -12.01
CA SER A 140 -2.30 15.43 -12.27
C SER A 140 -1.67 14.79 -11.03
N ASP A 141 -2.01 15.28 -9.83
CA ASP A 141 -1.40 14.83 -8.57
C ASP A 141 -1.73 13.36 -8.24
N LYS A 142 -2.99 12.95 -8.39
CA LYS A 142 -3.42 11.56 -8.15
C LYS A 142 -2.71 10.58 -9.09
N THR A 143 -2.65 10.90 -10.39
CA THR A 143 -1.96 10.09 -11.40
C THR A 143 -0.47 9.95 -11.09
N ARG A 144 0.18 11.01 -10.59
CA ARG A 144 1.60 10.96 -10.19
C ARG A 144 1.82 10.12 -8.94
N ILE A 145 0.96 10.23 -7.92
CA ILE A 145 1.03 9.36 -6.74
C ILE A 145 0.91 7.90 -7.16
N LEU A 146 -0.09 7.57 -7.98
CA LEU A 146 -0.26 6.21 -8.49
C LEU A 146 0.94 5.75 -9.33
N ALA A 147 1.45 6.58 -10.22
CA ALA A 147 2.63 6.24 -11.03
C ALA A 147 3.87 5.97 -10.16
N ARG A 148 4.11 6.77 -9.12
CA ARG A 148 5.21 6.56 -8.15
C ARG A 148 5.07 5.23 -7.43
N ASN A 149 3.86 4.89 -6.98
CA ASN A 149 3.57 3.61 -6.35
C ASN A 149 3.78 2.44 -7.31
N ILE A 150 3.27 2.53 -8.54
CA ILE A 150 3.47 1.48 -9.57
C ILE A 150 4.95 1.26 -9.82
N VAL A 151 5.74 2.32 -9.98
CA VAL A 151 7.20 2.23 -10.16
C VAL A 151 7.88 1.56 -8.97
N TYR A 152 7.48 1.93 -7.75
CA TYR A 152 7.97 1.31 -6.53
C TYR A 152 7.62 -0.19 -6.47
N CYS A 153 6.36 -0.56 -6.72
CA CYS A 153 5.90 -1.96 -6.75
C CYS A 153 6.67 -2.78 -7.79
N ILE A 154 6.88 -2.25 -8.99
CA ILE A 154 7.66 -2.91 -10.05
C ILE A 154 9.11 -3.12 -9.59
N LYS A 155 9.76 -2.10 -9.02
CA LYS A 155 11.13 -2.23 -8.53
C LYS A 155 11.26 -3.30 -7.47
N ILE A 156 10.36 -3.33 -6.49
CA ILE A 156 10.37 -4.33 -5.42
C ILE A 156 10.11 -5.74 -6.00
N ALA A 157 9.14 -5.88 -6.90
CA ALA A 157 8.85 -7.17 -7.55
C ALA A 157 10.06 -7.68 -8.35
N LEU A 158 10.78 -6.80 -9.06
CA LEU A 158 12.02 -7.15 -9.76
C LEU A 158 13.15 -7.53 -8.80
N ARG A 159 13.31 -6.79 -7.69
CA ARG A 159 14.30 -7.14 -6.65
C ARG A 159 14.02 -8.49 -6.01
N TRP A 160 12.76 -8.77 -5.70
CA TRP A 160 12.33 -10.03 -5.12
C TRP A 160 12.52 -11.19 -6.10
N LYS A 161 12.02 -11.08 -7.33
CA LYS A 161 12.05 -12.17 -8.32
C LYS A 161 13.46 -12.52 -8.80
N TYR A 162 14.32 -11.53 -8.98
CA TYR A 162 15.64 -11.75 -9.60
C TYR A 162 16.80 -11.60 -8.60
N GLY A 163 16.53 -11.42 -7.30
CA GLY A 163 17.57 -11.20 -6.29
C GLY A 163 18.44 -9.98 -6.59
N LEU A 164 17.95 -9.01 -7.37
CA LEU A 164 18.71 -7.87 -7.90
C LEU A 164 18.98 -6.81 -6.83
N ARG A 165 19.61 -7.20 -5.71
CA ARG A 165 20.03 -6.30 -4.63
C ARG A 165 20.97 -5.18 -5.11
N LYS A 166 21.66 -5.35 -6.24
CA LYS A 166 22.68 -4.39 -6.73
C LYS A 166 22.30 -3.57 -7.97
N LEU A 167 21.25 -3.92 -8.71
CA LEU A 167 21.05 -3.39 -10.08
C LEU A 167 20.06 -2.21 -10.18
N LEU A 168 19.19 -2.03 -9.18
CA LEU A 168 18.17 -0.97 -9.15
C LEU A 168 18.50 0.21 -8.23
N ASP A 169 19.65 0.18 -7.54
CA ASP A 169 20.12 1.25 -6.66
C ASP A 169 20.88 2.36 -7.41
N THR A 170 21.14 2.17 -8.70
CA THR A 170 21.71 3.22 -9.55
C THR A 170 20.62 4.22 -9.98
N PRO A 171 20.73 5.52 -9.59
CA PRO A 171 19.74 6.55 -9.93
C PRO A 171 19.53 6.76 -11.44
N LEU A 172 20.45 6.25 -12.26
CA LEU A 172 20.39 6.34 -13.71
C LEU A 172 19.24 5.52 -14.29
N LEU A 173 19.04 4.28 -13.80
CA LEU A 173 18.07 3.32 -14.32
C LEU A 173 16.63 3.66 -13.95
N SER A 174 16.41 4.15 -12.73
CA SER A 174 15.08 4.65 -12.32
C SER A 174 14.65 5.85 -13.18
N LYS A 175 15.57 6.77 -13.47
CA LYS A 175 15.33 7.88 -14.41
C LYS A 175 15.10 7.39 -15.84
N THR A 176 15.87 6.42 -16.35
CA THR A 176 15.68 5.93 -17.73
C THR A 176 14.34 5.21 -17.87
N PHE A 177 13.95 4.39 -16.90
CA PHE A 177 12.64 3.72 -16.92
C PHE A 177 11.48 4.72 -16.82
N LEU A 178 11.59 5.73 -15.95
CA LEU A 178 10.58 6.78 -15.85
C LEU A 178 10.50 7.59 -17.16
N MET A 179 11.64 7.91 -17.79
CA MET A 179 11.67 8.62 -19.07
C MET A 179 11.12 7.79 -20.22
N LEU A 180 11.46 6.49 -20.31
CA LEU A 180 10.91 5.56 -21.30
C LEU A 180 9.39 5.39 -21.13
N TRP A 181 8.91 5.31 -19.88
CA TRP A 181 7.48 5.21 -19.59
C TRP A 181 6.74 6.51 -19.90
N CYS A 182 7.29 7.67 -19.52
CA CYS A 182 6.73 8.98 -19.86
C CYS A 182 6.73 9.24 -21.38
N ALA A 183 7.78 8.82 -22.09
CA ALA A 183 7.83 8.90 -23.56
C ALA A 183 6.74 8.03 -24.19
N LYS A 184 6.49 6.83 -23.65
CA LYS A 184 5.47 5.92 -24.16
C LYS A 184 4.04 6.40 -23.85
N LEU A 185 3.82 7.03 -22.69
CA LEU A 185 2.53 7.67 -22.36
C LEU A 185 2.27 8.92 -23.22
N ASN A 186 3.29 9.73 -23.52
CA ASN A 186 3.14 10.89 -24.40
C ASN A 186 2.85 10.50 -25.86
N LEU A 187 3.32 9.33 -26.31
CA LEU A 187 2.96 8.76 -27.61
C LEU A 187 1.49 8.31 -27.68
N VAL A 188 0.90 7.91 -26.56
CA VAL A 188 -0.52 7.50 -26.49
C VAL A 188 -1.47 8.71 -26.40
N THR A 189 -1.00 9.87 -25.93
CA THR A 189 -1.78 11.13 -25.92
C THR A 189 -1.55 12.01 -27.14
N GLY A 190 -0.91 11.48 -28.20
CA GLY A 190 -0.72 12.17 -29.47
C GLY A 190 -2.05 12.55 -30.10
N LYS A 191 -2.47 13.80 -29.90
CA LYS A 191 -3.46 14.48 -30.73
C LYS A 191 -3.07 14.27 -32.19
N SER A 192 -3.95 13.62 -32.95
CA SER A 192 -4.01 13.80 -34.39
C SER A 192 -4.21 15.30 -34.66
N THR A 193 -3.23 15.89 -35.34
CA THR A 193 -3.39 17.13 -36.10
C THR A 193 -4.62 17.08 -36.99
#